data_AF-A0A161UF65-F1
#
_entry.id   AF-A0A161UF65-F1
#
_cell.length_a   1.000
_cell.length_b   1.000
_cell.length_c   1.000
_cell.angle_alpha   90.00
_cell.angle_beta   90.00
_cell.angle_gamma   90.00
#
_symmetry.space_group_name_H-M   'P 1'
#
loop_
_entity.id
_entity.type
_entity.pdbx_description
1 polymer ?
#
loop_
_entity_poly.entity_id
_entity_poly.type
_entity_poly.pdbx_seq_one_letter_code
_entity_poly.pdbx_strand_id
1 'polypeptide(L)' 'MPHIVVYSPRLSREKKAACVAALTEAFCTTTGLARDHLVIHLEEHSYDNIAVAGKLLTDTMPEIAVGEKPLQEVNE' A
#
# COMPACT_ATOMS: atom_id res chain seq x y z
N MET A 1 -16.04 -1.77 14.59
CA MET A 1 -14.75 -2.22 14.06
C MET A 1 -14.24 -1.14 13.12
N PRO A 2 -13.22 -0.36 13.50
CA PRO A 2 -12.64 0.68 12.64
C PRO A 2 -11.99 0.10 11.37
N HIS A 3 -12.03 0.87 10.29
CA HIS A 3 -11.46 0.49 8.99
C HIS A 3 -10.48 1.55 8.51
N ILE A 4 -9.34 1.12 7.98
CA ILE A 4 -8.38 1.95 7.25
C ILE A 4 -8.29 1.40 5.83
N VAL A 5 -8.38 2.29 4.84
CA VAL A 5 -8.07 1.95 3.44
C VAL A 5 -6.75 2.59 3.09
N VAL A 6 -5.79 1.79 2.66
CA VAL A 6 -4.51 2.25 2.14
C VAL A 6 -4.59 2.17 0.62
N TYR A 7 -4.78 3.32 0.00
CA TYR A 7 -4.70 3.47 -1.44
C TYR A 7 -3.24 3.72 -1.83
N SER A 8 -2.62 2.79 -2.56
CA SER A 8 -1.21 2.89 -2.90
C SER A 8 -0.88 2.29 -4.27
N PRO A 9 0.31 2.59 -4.83
CA PRO A 9 0.88 1.72 -5.84
C PRO A 9 1.08 0.29 -5.32
N ARG A 10 1.28 -0.67 -6.22
CA ARG A 10 1.63 -2.05 -5.83
C ARG A 10 2.90 -2.10 -4.98
N LEU A 11 2.83 -2.87 -3.90
CA LEU A 11 3.91 -3.11 -2.95
C LEU A 11 4.29 -4.59 -2.91
N SER A 12 5.54 -4.87 -2.54
CA SER A 12 5.95 -6.24 -2.21
C SER A 12 5.21 -6.74 -0.97
N ARG A 13 5.01 -8.06 -0.87
CA ARG A 13 4.36 -8.68 0.30
C ARG A 13 5.03 -8.28 1.63
N GLU A 14 6.36 -8.18 1.65
CA GLU A 14 7.12 -7.73 2.81
C GLU A 14 6.74 -6.30 3.22
N LYS A 15 6.68 -5.37 2.25
CA LYS A 15 6.29 -3.98 2.50
C LYS A 15 4.82 -3.87 2.95
N LYS A 16 3.92 -4.67 2.38
CA LYS A 16 2.51 -4.75 2.82
C LYS A 16 2.43 -5.17 4.30
N ALA A 17 3.12 -6.24 4.66
CA ALA A 17 3.14 -6.75 6.04
C ALA A 17 3.70 -5.70 7.01
N ALA A 18 4.80 -5.04 6.66
CA ALA A 18 5.39 -3.97 7.46
C ALA A 18 4.45 -2.77 7.63
N CYS A 19 3.78 -2.35 6.56
CA CYS A 19 2.80 -1.25 6.56
C CYS A 19 1.61 -1.56 7.48
N VAL A 20 0.99 -2.74 7.31
CA VAL A 20 -0.16 -3.17 8.13
C VAL A 20 0.22 -3.27 9.61
N ALA A 21 1.40 -3.81 9.93
CA ALA A 21 1.88 -3.90 11.30
C ALA A 21 2.06 -2.52 11.94
N ALA A 22 2.70 -1.59 11.23
CA ALA A 22 2.95 -0.24 11.73
C ALA A 22 1.65 0.56 11.93
N LEU A 23 0.70 0.48 10.98
CA LEU A 23 -0.60 1.15 11.09
C LEU A 23 -1.43 0.58 12.23
N THR A 24 -1.43 -0.75 12.39
CA THR A 24 -2.14 -1.42 13.49
C THR A 24 -1.59 -1.00 14.84
N GLU A 25 -0.27 -0.97 15.01
CA GLU A 25 0.36 -0.53 16.25
C GLU A 25 -0.01 0.91 16.57
N ALA A 26 0.18 1.84 15.62
CA ALA A 26 -0.15 3.25 15.81
C ALA A 26 -1.63 3.44 16.19
N PHE A 27 -2.55 2.71 15.54
CA PHE A 27 -3.96 2.76 15.85
C PHE A 27 -4.27 2.26 17.27
N CYS A 28 -3.70 1.12 17.66
CA CYS A 28 -3.93 0.54 18.99
C CYS A 28 -3.35 1.42 20.09
N THR A 29 -2.13 1.94 19.92
CA THR A 29 -1.47 2.83 20.89
C THR A 29 -2.27 4.11 21.13
N THR A 30 -2.85 4.69 20.07
CA THR A 30 -3.56 5.97 20.17
C THR A 30 -5.01 5.84 20.63
N THR A 31 -5.66 4.70 20.37
CA THR A 31 -7.09 4.51 20.67
C THR A 31 -7.36 3.60 21.88
N GLY A 32 -6.39 2.79 22.29
CA GLY A 32 -6.56 1.78 23.34
C GLY A 32 -7.39 0.55 22.91
N LEU A 33 -7.76 0.45 21.63
CA LEU A 33 -8.50 -0.70 21.11
C LEU A 33 -7.56 -1.89 20.85
N ALA A 34 -8.11 -3.10 20.98
CA ALA A 34 -7.41 -4.33 20.66
C ALA A 34 -7.15 -4.45 19.14
N ARG A 35 -6.09 -5.18 18.77
CA ARG A 35 -5.62 -5.30 17.38
C ARG A 35 -6.65 -5.94 16.44
N ASP A 36 -7.42 -6.88 16.95
CA ASP A 36 -8.49 -7.59 16.24
C ASP A 36 -9.74 -6.71 15.99
N HIS A 37 -9.80 -5.51 16.56
CA HIS A 37 -10.86 -4.55 16.28
C HIS A 37 -10.57 -3.67 15.06
N LEU A 38 -9.38 -3.72 14.46
CA LEU A 38 -9.02 -2.92 13.29
C LEU A 38 -8.96 -3.78 12.03
N VAL A 39 -9.58 -3.29 10.96
CA VAL A 39 -9.45 -3.86 9.61
C VAL A 39 -8.69 -2.90 8.72
N ILE A 40 -7.68 -3.40 7.99
CA ILE A 40 -6.92 -2.62 7.02
C ILE A 40 -7.11 -3.24 5.64
N HIS A 41 -7.62 -2.45 4.71
CA HIS A 41 -7.75 -2.81 3.29
C HIS A 41 -6.60 -2.17 2.51
N LEU A 42 -5.95 -2.95 1.63
CA LEU A 42 -4.95 -2.45 0.70
C LEU A 42 -5.58 -2.37 -0.69
N GLU A 43 -5.72 -1.17 -1.22
CA GLU A 43 -6.22 -0.92 -2.58
C GLU A 43 -5.04 -0.52 -3.46
N GLU A 44 -4.56 -1.47 -4.25
CA GLU A 44 -3.34 -1.32 -5.03
C GLU A 44 -3.60 -1.06 -6.51
N HIS A 45 -2.88 -0.08 -7.04
CA HIS A 45 -2.92 0.28 -8.45
C HIS A 45 -1.54 0.15 -9.08
N SER A 46 -1.51 -0.07 -10.39
CA SER A 46 -0.24 0.04 -11.12
C SER A 46 0.29 1.47 -11.05
N TYR A 47 1.60 1.61 -11.08
CA TYR A 47 2.24 2.91 -11.15
C TYR A 47 1.85 3.68 -12.43
N ASP A 48 1.48 2.99 -13.50
CA ASP A 48 0.95 3.59 -14.74
C ASP A 48 -0.44 4.22 -14.56
N ASN A 49 -1.13 3.91 -13.46
CA ASN A 49 -2.46 4.44 -13.15
C ASN A 49 -2.44 5.52 -12.07
N ILE A 50 -1.25 5.96 -11.66
CA ILE A 50 -1.08 6.96 -10.60
C ILE A 50 -0.30 8.14 -11.15
N ALA A 51 -0.78 9.35 -10.88
CA ALA A 51 -0.15 10.60 -11.32
C ALA A 51 0.11 11.54 -10.14
N VAL A 52 1.24 12.25 -10.18
CA VAL A 52 1.59 13.32 -9.24
C VAL A 52 2.07 14.53 -10.04
N ALA A 53 1.62 15.72 -9.63
CA ALA A 53 1.95 16.98 -10.32
C ALA A 53 1.67 16.98 -11.83
N GLY A 54 0.59 16.29 -12.24
CA GLY A 54 0.14 16.22 -13.64
C GLY A 54 0.93 15.26 -14.54
N LYS A 55 1.76 14.38 -13.97
CA LYS A 55 2.53 13.37 -14.73
C LYS A 55 2.31 11.99 -14.13
N LEU A 56 2.26 10.95 -14.97
CA LEU A 56 2.25 9.58 -14.48
C LEU A 56 3.52 9.30 -13.70
N LEU A 57 3.42 8.47 -12.65
CA LEU A 57 4.58 8.15 -11.84
C LEU A 57 5.67 7.49 -12.70
N THR A 58 5.28 6.66 -13.66
CA THR A 58 6.20 5.99 -14.60
C THR A 58 6.86 6.96 -15.60
N ASP A 59 6.24 8.10 -15.92
CA ASP A 59 6.89 9.16 -16.70
C ASP A 59 8.00 9.87 -15.88
N THR A 60 7.76 10.05 -14.58
CA THR A 60 8.68 10.79 -13.70
C THR A 60 9.77 9.94 -13.06
N MET A 61 9.50 8.64 -12.88
CA MET A 61 10.35 7.69 -12.16
C MET A 61 10.29 6.33 -12.88
N PRO A 62 10.83 6.21 -14.10
CA PRO A 62 10.69 5.01 -14.94
C PRO A 62 11.22 3.72 -14.30
N GLU A 63 12.15 3.82 -13.34
CA GLU A 63 12.67 2.68 -12.58
C GLU A 63 11.61 1.97 -11.74
N ILE A 64 10.54 2.67 -11.33
CA ILE A 64 9.46 2.06 -10.54
C ILE A 64 8.63 1.08 -11.38
N ALA A 65 8.49 1.34 -12.68
CA ALA A 65 7.78 0.47 -13.61
C ALA A 65 8.52 -0.88 -13.78
N VAL A 66 9.85 -0.84 -13.74
CA VAL A 66 10.69 -2.05 -13.80
C VAL A 66 10.55 -2.87 -12.51
N GLY A 67 10.53 -2.20 -11.36
CA GLY A 67 10.32 -2.84 -10.06
C GLY A 67 8.90 -3.39 -9.85
N GLU A 68 7.91 -2.88 -10.58
CA GLU A 68 6.52 -3.33 -10.50
C GLU A 68 6.27 -4.67 -11.22
N LYS A 69 6.92 -4.92 -12.37
CA LYS A 69 6.65 -6.13 -13.18
C LYS A 69 6.68 -7.45 -12.39
N PRO A 70 7.67 -7.71 -11.51
CA PRO A 70 7.67 -8.92 -10.69
C PRO A 70 6.49 -8.99 -9.71
N LEU A 71 5.97 -7.83 -9.27
CA LEU A 71 4.79 -7.75 -8.40
C LEU A 71 3.48 -7.97 -9.16
N GLN A 72 3.47 -7.81 -10.49
CA GLN A 72 2.33 -8.17 -11.33
C GLN A 72 2.20 -9.69 -11.46
N GLU A 73 3.30 -10.36 -11.80
CA GLU A 73 3.34 -11.82 -12.04
C GLU A 73 3.04 -12.68 -10.80
N VAL A 74 3.27 -12.19 -9.59
CA VAL A 74 2.98 -12.94 -8.35
C VAL A 74 1.48 -12.88 -7.95
N ASN A 75 0.71 -11.95 -8.51
CA ASN A 75 -0.69 -11.73 -8.14
C ASN A 75 -1.68 -12.17 -9.25
N GLU A 76 -1.19 -12.71 -10.37
CA GLU A 76 -1.98 -13.39 -11.42
C GLU A 76 -1.97 -14.92 -11.20
#